data_AF-A0A933FGV2-F1
#
_entry.id   AF-A0A933FGV2-F1
#
_cell.length_a   1.000
_cell.length_b   1.000
_cell.length_c   1.000
_cell.angle_alpha   90.00
_cell.angle_beta   90.00
_cell.angle_gamma   90.00
#
_symmetry.space_group_name_H-M   'P 1'
#
loop_
_entity.id
_entity.type
_entity.pdbx_description
1 polymer ?
#
loop_
_entity_poly.entity_id
_entity_poly.type
_entity_poly.pdbx_seq_one_letter_code
_entity_poly.pdbx_strand_id
1 'polypeptide(L)'
;MAISRPALLLAAAACCMPLRAQEEPDSARHGRDATLNLHNHTYCSDGSDSPETLVELARRAGVRTLAVTDHDTTACLARGRAAAAEAGVRFVPGVEISAEDDSIHILALNVDASDAALLGLLERNSRARLERAREIVAKLRSGGLRVELKDVLVDQLDARRAADGKAPLPPERAGAAAEGELLAELDTPLTRPDIARTLVGRGYARDFREAFDRYLGDQGEAAADMQGPPVAEVFRVVHAAGGIAVLAHPHTIYKFKARPWTYSGKPYTDFAALLEDLFEAGLDGVEQYKNQHGPERSIAEAANRYSRRTGRRVVFTPGSDYHGSSGAGQPDLLAISVPKSTADALRDALDRRREPVAGGSVRRRALGAPEVQRVDAAIRRHFEPR
;
A
#
# COMPACT_ATOMS: atom_id res chain seq x y z
N MET A 1 -5.38 97.56 -4.20
CA MET A 1 -5.23 96.71 -5.40
C MET A 1 -5.48 95.26 -5.01
N ALA A 2 -6.42 94.62 -5.71
CA ALA A 2 -6.61 93.17 -5.94
C ALA A 2 -6.50 92.15 -4.76
N ILE A 3 -7.67 91.78 -4.23
CA ILE A 3 -8.26 90.42 -4.15
C ILE A 3 -7.31 89.20 -4.03
N SER A 4 -7.40 88.46 -2.91
CA SER A 4 -7.76 87.03 -2.96
C SER A 4 -8.29 86.52 -1.61
N ARG A 5 -9.30 85.66 -1.68
CA ARG A 5 -10.24 85.24 -0.64
C ARG A 5 -9.81 83.95 0.08
N PRO A 6 -10.32 83.70 1.31
CA PRO A 6 -10.12 82.45 2.05
C PRO A 6 -11.19 81.40 1.68
N ALA A 7 -10.85 80.11 1.79
CA ALA A 7 -11.82 79.01 1.69
C ALA A 7 -12.10 78.43 3.08
N LEU A 8 -13.38 78.46 3.46
CA LEU A 8 -13.94 77.95 4.70
C LEU A 8 -14.72 76.65 4.40
N LEU A 9 -14.59 75.68 5.30
CA LEU A 9 -15.59 74.70 5.80
C LEU A 9 -16.59 74.04 4.82
N LEU A 10 -16.72 72.70 4.89
CA LEU A 10 -17.82 72.02 5.60
C LEU A 10 -17.67 70.48 5.57
N ALA A 11 -18.20 69.83 6.61
CA ALA A 11 -18.33 68.38 6.77
C ALA A 11 -19.48 67.77 5.94
N ALA A 12 -19.38 66.48 5.61
CA ALA A 12 -20.49 65.60 5.20
C ALA A 12 -20.08 64.13 5.46
N ALA A 13 -20.71 63.43 6.41
CA ALA A 13 -21.98 62.70 6.29
C ALA A 13 -21.79 61.30 5.65
N ALA A 14 -21.88 60.28 6.50
CA ALA A 14 -22.00 58.88 6.12
C ALA A 14 -23.38 58.62 5.48
N CYS A 15 -23.40 57.92 4.34
CA CYS A 15 -24.62 57.36 3.77
C CYS A 15 -24.32 55.99 3.15
N CYS A 16 -25.14 55.01 3.51
CA CYS A 16 -25.16 53.63 3.02
C CYS A 16 -25.34 53.55 1.50
N MET A 17 -24.59 52.64 0.87
CA MET A 17 -24.98 51.97 -0.39
C MET A 17 -24.73 50.47 -0.27
N PRO A 18 -25.57 49.61 -0.91
CA PRO A 18 -25.49 48.17 -0.76
C PRO A 18 -24.27 47.62 -1.52
N LEU A 19 -23.51 46.75 -0.86
CA LEU A 19 -22.48 45.93 -1.50
C LEU A 19 -23.16 45.05 -2.56
N ARG A 20 -22.96 45.40 -3.83
CA ARG A 20 -23.16 44.46 -4.95
C ARG A 20 -22.20 43.30 -4.72
N ALA A 21 -22.75 42.09 -4.62
CA ALA A 21 -21.99 40.86 -4.73
C ALA A 21 -21.16 40.93 -6.02
N GLN A 22 -19.84 40.97 -5.87
CA GLN A 22 -18.93 40.77 -6.99
C GLN A 22 -19.06 39.30 -7.38
N GLU A 23 -19.69 39.04 -8.51
CA GLU A 23 -19.67 37.73 -9.15
C GLU A 23 -18.22 37.43 -9.58
N GLU A 24 -17.61 36.46 -8.91
CA GLU A 24 -16.31 35.88 -9.27
C GLU A 24 -16.38 35.29 -10.71
N PRO A 25 -15.32 35.46 -11.52
CA PRO A 25 -15.32 35.07 -12.92
C PRO A 25 -15.42 33.55 -13.12
N ASP A 26 -16.13 33.16 -14.18
CA ASP A 26 -16.60 31.82 -14.57
C ASP A 26 -15.48 30.81 -14.97
N SER A 27 -14.25 30.96 -14.45
CA SER A 27 -13.15 29.98 -14.61
C SER A 27 -13.09 28.96 -13.46
N ALA A 28 -13.92 29.11 -12.43
CA ALA A 28 -13.94 28.28 -11.21
C ALA A 28 -14.81 26.99 -11.29
N ARG A 29 -15.13 26.49 -12.50
CA ARG A 29 -15.97 25.28 -12.69
C ARG A 29 -15.20 24.02 -13.13
N HIS A 30 -13.89 23.97 -12.96
CA HIS A 30 -13.14 22.70 -12.96
C HIS A 30 -13.14 22.14 -11.53
N GLY A 31 -13.92 21.08 -11.30
CA GLY A 31 -14.24 20.57 -9.97
C GLY A 31 -13.00 20.22 -9.14
N ARG A 32 -12.93 20.76 -7.91
CA ARG A 32 -11.83 20.60 -6.94
C ARG A 32 -11.24 19.18 -6.95
N ASP A 33 -9.92 19.10 -7.09
CA ASP A 33 -9.13 17.88 -6.92
C ASP A 33 -9.43 17.23 -5.56
N ALA A 34 -9.31 15.90 -5.52
CA ALA A 34 -9.50 15.13 -4.30
C ALA A 34 -8.15 14.70 -3.73
N THR A 35 -7.93 14.95 -2.43
CA THR A 35 -6.71 14.53 -1.72
C THR A 35 -6.96 13.20 -1.01
N LEU A 36 -6.28 12.16 -1.48
CA LEU A 36 -6.42 10.79 -1.00
C LEU A 36 -5.10 10.04 -1.07
N ASN A 37 -4.95 9.02 -0.23
CA ASN A 37 -3.77 8.16 -0.21
C ASN A 37 -4.17 6.74 0.16
N LEU A 38 -3.92 5.80 -0.75
CA LEU A 38 -4.40 4.43 -0.64
C LEU A 38 -3.27 3.41 -0.49
N HIS A 39 -2.05 3.86 -0.17
CA HIS A 39 -0.91 2.97 0.03
C HIS A 39 -0.01 3.48 1.15
N ASN A 40 -0.21 2.94 2.34
CA ASN A 40 0.48 3.34 3.57
C ASN A 40 0.69 2.15 4.48
N HIS A 41 1.86 2.13 5.09
CA HIS A 41 2.30 1.11 6.04
C HIS A 41 2.34 1.69 7.45
N THR A 42 1.99 0.82 8.39
CA THR A 42 2.09 1.05 9.83
C THR A 42 3.10 0.08 10.39
N TYR A 43 3.40 0.18 11.68
CA TYR A 43 4.24 -0.81 12.32
C TYR A 43 3.69 -2.24 12.27
N CYS A 44 2.43 -2.47 11.84
CA CYS A 44 1.88 -3.82 11.71
C CYS A 44 2.51 -4.60 10.55
N SER A 45 3.27 -3.96 9.67
CA SER A 45 4.31 -4.63 8.89
C SER A 45 5.65 -3.97 9.20
N ASP A 46 6.01 -2.96 8.42
CA ASP A 46 7.31 -2.31 8.37
C ASP A 46 7.19 -0.79 8.20
N GLY A 47 6.05 -0.21 8.52
CA GLY A 47 6.01 1.19 8.92
C GLY A 47 6.67 1.39 10.29
N SER A 48 7.02 2.63 10.61
CA SER A 48 7.48 3.00 11.97
C SER A 48 6.37 3.61 12.83
N ASP A 49 5.31 4.13 12.21
CA ASP A 49 4.21 4.80 12.91
C ASP A 49 3.04 3.85 13.20
N SER A 50 2.32 4.11 14.28
CA SER A 50 1.06 3.42 14.61
C SER A 50 -0.06 3.81 13.61
N PRO A 51 -1.12 3.00 13.48
CA PRO A 51 -2.27 3.37 12.65
C PRO A 51 -2.93 4.69 13.11
N GLU A 52 -2.93 4.99 14.41
CA GLU A 52 -3.44 6.25 14.96
C GLU A 52 -2.57 7.45 14.53
N THR A 53 -1.25 7.33 14.64
CA THR A 53 -0.31 8.38 14.22
C THR A 53 -0.41 8.64 12.72
N LEU A 54 -0.46 7.58 11.91
CA LEU A 54 -0.66 7.70 10.46
C LEU A 54 -1.94 8.47 10.12
N VAL A 55 -3.07 8.16 10.76
CA VAL A 55 -4.34 8.85 10.53
C VAL A 55 -4.25 10.34 10.91
N GLU A 56 -3.64 10.66 12.05
CA GLU A 56 -3.49 12.06 12.47
C GLU A 56 -2.59 12.85 11.52
N LEU A 57 -1.48 12.26 11.07
CA LEU A 57 -0.60 12.87 10.08
C LEU A 57 -1.33 13.09 8.74
N ALA A 58 -2.09 12.10 8.28
CA ALA A 58 -2.89 12.20 7.05
C ALA A 58 -3.94 13.31 7.16
N ARG A 59 -4.64 13.40 8.30
CA ARG A 59 -5.62 14.46 8.58
C ARG A 59 -4.97 15.84 8.54
N ARG A 60 -3.80 16.01 9.18
CA ARG A 60 -3.03 17.27 9.16
C ARG A 60 -2.60 17.68 7.76
N ALA A 61 -2.25 16.70 6.91
CA ALA A 61 -1.90 16.91 5.51
C ALA A 61 -3.13 17.17 4.60
N GLY A 62 -4.35 17.14 5.12
CA GLY A 62 -5.58 17.37 4.35
C GLY A 62 -6.09 16.16 3.57
N VAL A 63 -5.59 14.96 3.87
CA VAL A 63 -6.07 13.70 3.27
C VAL A 63 -7.51 13.44 3.71
N ARG A 64 -8.40 13.22 2.75
CA ARG A 64 -9.84 12.96 3.01
C ARG A 64 -10.22 11.48 2.89
N THR A 65 -9.39 10.68 2.24
CA THR A 65 -9.57 9.22 2.15
C THR A 65 -8.21 8.56 2.29
N LEU A 66 -8.12 7.64 3.25
CA LEU A 66 -6.89 6.95 3.63
C LEU A 66 -7.12 5.44 3.59
N ALA A 67 -6.13 4.68 3.09
CA ALA A 67 -6.04 3.24 3.31
C ALA A 67 -4.80 2.90 4.13
N VAL A 68 -4.95 1.93 5.03
CA VAL A 68 -3.84 1.16 5.60
C VAL A 68 -3.71 -0.10 4.76
N THR A 69 -2.49 -0.40 4.32
CA THR A 69 -2.17 -1.49 3.39
C THR A 69 -0.88 -2.18 3.81
N ASP A 70 -0.77 -2.54 5.10
CA ASP A 70 0.39 -3.26 5.62
C ASP A 70 0.68 -4.53 4.79
N HIS A 71 1.96 -4.91 4.72
CA HIS A 71 2.37 -6.12 4.01
C HIS A 71 1.77 -7.39 4.65
N ASP A 72 1.01 -8.14 3.85
CA ASP A 72 0.50 -9.48 4.17
C ASP A 72 -0.22 -9.62 5.53
N THR A 73 -0.85 -8.55 6.03
CA THR A 73 -1.62 -8.58 7.27
C THR A 73 -2.74 -7.56 7.30
N THR A 74 -3.78 -7.85 8.11
CA THR A 74 -4.89 -6.94 8.39
C THR A 74 -4.92 -6.47 9.85
N ALA A 75 -3.88 -6.79 10.63
CA ALA A 75 -3.84 -6.61 12.09
C ALA A 75 -4.16 -5.17 12.54
N CYS A 76 -3.67 -4.15 11.83
CA CYS A 76 -3.90 -2.74 12.18
C CYS A 76 -5.19 -2.13 11.62
N LEU A 77 -5.99 -2.85 10.81
CA LEU A 77 -7.15 -2.27 10.14
C LEU A 77 -8.26 -1.83 11.09
N ALA A 78 -8.49 -2.57 12.18
CA ALA A 78 -9.51 -2.21 13.17
C ALA A 78 -9.17 -0.90 13.89
N ARG A 79 -7.91 -0.75 14.29
CA ARG A 79 -7.38 0.46 14.94
C ARG A 79 -7.36 1.66 14.00
N GLY A 80 -6.85 1.46 12.77
CA GLY A 80 -6.87 2.50 11.75
C GLY A 80 -8.28 2.99 11.42
N ARG A 81 -9.26 2.08 11.35
CA ARG A 81 -10.68 2.43 11.16
C ARG A 81 -11.22 3.28 12.31
N ALA A 82 -10.94 2.89 13.55
CA ALA A 82 -11.41 3.63 14.73
C ALA A 82 -10.82 5.05 14.76
N ALA A 83 -9.50 5.17 14.59
CA ALA A 83 -8.82 6.46 14.53
C ALA A 83 -9.34 7.35 13.38
N ALA A 84 -9.56 6.78 12.19
CA ALA A 84 -10.08 7.50 11.04
C ALA A 84 -11.50 8.02 11.26
N ALA A 85 -12.35 7.25 11.96
CA ALA A 85 -13.69 7.68 12.33
C ALA A 85 -13.66 8.89 13.28
N GLU A 86 -12.79 8.89 14.28
CA GLU A 86 -12.58 10.02 15.20
C GLU A 86 -12.03 11.26 14.47
N ALA A 87 -11.10 11.05 13.54
CA ALA A 87 -10.45 12.10 12.76
C ALA A 87 -11.33 12.68 11.62
N GLY A 88 -12.48 12.08 11.32
CA GLY A 88 -13.33 12.47 10.19
C GLY A 88 -12.73 12.15 8.81
N VAL A 89 -11.85 11.15 8.73
CA VAL A 89 -11.19 10.69 7.50
C VAL A 89 -11.91 9.44 6.98
N ARG A 90 -12.22 9.37 5.67
CA ARG A 90 -12.80 8.14 5.10
C ARG A 90 -11.74 7.04 5.11
N PHE A 91 -12.02 5.95 5.80
CA PHE A 91 -11.14 4.78 5.86
C PHE A 91 -11.48 3.74 4.80
N VAL A 92 -10.46 3.28 4.06
CA VAL A 92 -10.53 2.15 3.15
C VAL A 92 -9.68 1.01 3.73
N PRO A 93 -10.27 -0.12 4.16
CA PRO A 93 -9.46 -1.25 4.61
C PRO A 93 -8.68 -1.80 3.43
N GLY A 94 -7.39 -2.08 3.60
CA GLY A 94 -6.60 -2.71 2.57
C GLY A 94 -5.45 -3.54 3.11
N VAL A 95 -4.74 -4.19 2.20
CA VAL A 95 -3.54 -4.99 2.50
C VAL A 95 -2.68 -5.02 1.25
N GLU A 96 -1.37 -4.94 1.41
CA GLU A 96 -0.43 -5.15 0.31
C GLU A 96 0.03 -6.61 0.30
N ILE A 97 -0.40 -7.37 -0.71
CA ILE A 97 -0.18 -8.80 -0.80
C ILE A 97 1.05 -9.07 -1.67
N SER A 98 2.05 -9.77 -1.14
CA SER A 98 3.16 -10.28 -1.94
C SER A 98 2.70 -11.43 -2.84
N ALA A 99 3.11 -11.38 -4.10
CA ALA A 99 2.80 -12.38 -5.12
C ALA A 99 4.05 -12.79 -5.90
N GLU A 100 3.97 -13.95 -6.57
CA GLU A 100 5.05 -14.50 -7.39
C GLU A 100 6.39 -14.57 -6.63
N ASP A 101 7.48 -14.00 -7.15
CA ASP A 101 8.81 -14.01 -6.54
C ASP A 101 9.06 -12.84 -5.57
N ASP A 102 7.99 -12.33 -4.91
CA ASP A 102 8.01 -11.13 -4.04
C ASP A 102 8.36 -9.82 -4.77
N SER A 103 8.37 -9.82 -6.10
CA SER A 103 8.54 -8.57 -6.86
C SER A 103 7.25 -7.95 -7.35
N ILE A 104 6.14 -8.68 -7.27
CA ILE A 104 4.81 -8.17 -7.58
C ILE A 104 4.06 -8.03 -6.27
N HIS A 105 3.65 -6.80 -5.97
CA HIS A 105 2.77 -6.52 -4.86
C HIS A 105 1.41 -6.04 -5.36
N ILE A 106 0.36 -6.59 -4.76
CA ILE A 106 -1.02 -6.26 -5.09
C ILE A 106 -1.68 -5.59 -3.90
N LEU A 107 -2.08 -4.33 -4.06
CA LEU A 107 -2.97 -3.66 -3.12
C LEU A 107 -4.37 -4.28 -3.27
N ALA A 108 -4.83 -4.93 -2.22
CA ALA A 108 -6.20 -5.37 -2.08
C ALA A 108 -6.98 -4.28 -1.32
N LEU A 109 -7.79 -3.50 -2.03
CA LEU A 109 -8.48 -2.35 -1.45
C LEU A 109 -9.97 -2.62 -1.23
N ASN A 110 -10.48 -2.13 -0.10
CA ASN A 110 -11.85 -2.30 0.39
C ASN A 110 -12.27 -3.76 0.61
N VAL A 111 -11.33 -4.61 1.04
CA VAL A 111 -11.57 -6.01 1.38
C VAL A 111 -12.29 -6.18 2.73
N ASP A 112 -13.05 -7.26 2.84
CA ASP A 112 -13.48 -7.83 4.13
C ASP A 112 -12.27 -8.49 4.82
N ALA A 113 -11.78 -7.82 5.86
CA ALA A 113 -10.64 -8.29 6.66
C ALA A 113 -10.93 -9.55 7.47
N SER A 114 -12.18 -10.02 7.51
CA SER A 114 -12.58 -11.28 8.13
C SER A 114 -12.75 -12.44 7.15
N ASP A 115 -12.57 -12.21 5.84
CA ASP A 115 -12.68 -13.27 4.84
C ASP A 115 -11.62 -14.36 5.08
N ALA A 116 -12.09 -15.61 5.24
CA ALA A 116 -11.24 -16.73 5.60
C ALA A 116 -10.22 -17.10 4.51
N ALA A 117 -10.56 -16.91 3.23
CA ALA A 117 -9.64 -17.21 2.13
C ALA A 117 -8.53 -16.15 2.05
N LEU A 118 -8.87 -14.88 2.29
CA LEU A 118 -7.90 -13.80 2.44
C LEU A 118 -6.96 -14.06 3.62
N LEU A 119 -7.50 -14.25 4.83
CA LEU A 119 -6.69 -14.52 6.02
C LEU A 119 -5.78 -15.74 5.84
N GLY A 120 -6.29 -16.82 5.24
CA GLY A 120 -5.48 -18.01 4.94
C GLY A 120 -4.39 -17.78 3.88
N LEU A 121 -4.57 -16.84 2.95
CA LEU A 121 -3.51 -16.44 2.00
C LEU A 121 -2.44 -15.60 2.69
N LEU A 122 -2.86 -14.59 3.47
CA LEU A 122 -1.97 -13.71 4.22
C LEU A 122 -1.10 -14.50 5.21
N GLU A 123 -1.69 -15.47 5.91
CA GLU A 123 -0.95 -16.34 6.84
C GLU A 123 0.10 -17.20 6.13
N ARG A 124 -0.17 -17.69 4.90
CA ARG A 124 0.84 -18.42 4.11
C ARG A 124 2.01 -17.51 3.73
N ASN A 125 1.72 -16.28 3.32
CA ASN A 125 2.77 -15.30 3.01
C ASN A 125 3.58 -14.93 4.26
N SER A 126 2.93 -14.71 5.40
CA SER A 126 3.60 -14.45 6.67
C SER A 126 4.55 -15.59 7.07
N ARG A 127 4.15 -16.85 6.86
CA ARG A 127 5.04 -18.01 7.08
C ARG A 127 6.23 -18.02 6.11
N ALA A 128 5.99 -17.80 4.82
CA ALA A 128 7.06 -17.74 3.82
C ALA A 128 8.08 -16.63 4.12
N ARG A 129 7.59 -15.47 4.57
CA ARG A 129 8.42 -14.35 5.04
C ARG A 129 9.27 -14.72 6.25
N LEU A 130 8.71 -15.41 7.23
CA LEU A 130 9.45 -15.88 8.40
C LEU A 130 10.57 -16.85 8.02
N GLU A 131 10.29 -17.82 7.14
CA GLU A 131 11.31 -18.75 6.65
C GLU A 131 12.43 -18.02 5.90
N ARG A 132 12.08 -17.07 5.03
CA ARG A 132 13.06 -16.21 4.36
C ARG A 132 13.87 -15.38 5.36
N ALA A 133 13.24 -14.80 6.39
CA ALA A 133 13.95 -14.04 7.41
C ALA A 133 14.97 -14.90 8.16
N ARG A 134 14.63 -16.16 8.48
CA ARG A 134 15.56 -17.14 9.07
C ARG A 134 16.74 -17.40 8.14
N GLU A 135 16.49 -17.59 6.84
CA GLU A 135 17.54 -17.80 5.84
C GLU A 135 18.48 -16.59 5.73
N ILE A 136 17.92 -15.37 5.63
CA ILE A 136 18.70 -14.13 5.57
C ILE A 136 19.59 -14.01 6.81
N VAL A 137 19.03 -14.16 8.01
CA VAL A 137 19.79 -14.09 9.26
C VAL A 137 20.89 -15.16 9.31
N ALA A 138 20.61 -16.39 8.87
CA ALA A 138 21.62 -17.45 8.82
C ALA A 138 22.78 -17.11 7.85
N LYS A 139 22.48 -16.49 6.71
CA LYS A 139 23.48 -15.99 5.75
C LYS A 139 24.32 -14.85 6.35
N LEU A 140 23.69 -13.88 7.01
CA LEU A 140 24.38 -12.79 7.70
C LEU A 140 25.34 -13.32 8.77
N ARG A 141 24.91 -14.31 9.56
CA ARG A 141 25.75 -14.99 10.55
C ARG A 141 26.94 -15.70 9.92
N SER A 142 26.71 -16.40 8.81
CA SER A 142 27.77 -17.10 8.08
C SER A 142 28.77 -16.12 7.45
N GLY A 143 28.32 -14.90 7.11
CA GLY A 143 29.15 -13.77 6.68
C GLY A 143 29.89 -13.05 7.81
N GLY A 144 29.76 -13.50 9.06
CA GLY A 144 30.50 -12.99 10.22
C GLY A 144 29.77 -11.92 11.03
N LEU A 145 28.51 -11.60 10.74
CA LEU A 145 27.71 -10.68 11.55
C LEU A 145 27.16 -11.40 12.77
N ARG A 146 27.15 -10.74 13.92
CA ARG A 146 26.55 -11.26 15.16
C ARG A 146 25.12 -10.75 15.28
N VAL A 147 24.22 -11.38 14.52
CA VAL A 147 22.79 -11.08 14.50
C VAL A 147 21.99 -12.37 14.51
N GLU A 148 20.92 -12.43 15.31
CA GLU A 148 19.99 -13.55 15.40
C GLU A 148 18.57 -13.13 15.02
N LEU A 149 17.67 -14.09 14.72
CA LEU A 149 16.29 -13.72 14.41
C LEU A 149 15.62 -13.06 15.62
N LYS A 150 15.99 -13.53 16.82
CA LYS A 150 15.59 -12.93 18.09
C LYS A 150 15.94 -11.45 18.20
N ASP A 151 17.11 -11.03 17.70
CA ASP A 151 17.50 -9.62 17.67
C ASP A 151 16.51 -8.79 16.85
N VAL A 152 16.14 -9.28 15.68
CA VAL A 152 15.16 -8.62 14.79
C VAL A 152 13.80 -8.51 15.48
N LEU A 153 13.35 -9.58 16.13
CA LEU A 153 12.06 -9.62 16.83
C LEU A 153 12.01 -8.64 18.01
N VAL A 154 13.06 -8.60 18.84
CA VAL A 154 13.15 -7.67 19.97
C VAL A 154 13.16 -6.23 19.47
N ASP A 155 13.97 -5.92 18.46
CA ASP A 155 14.03 -4.57 17.89
C ASP A 155 12.66 -4.12 17.33
N GLN A 156 11.91 -5.00 16.66
CA GLN A 156 10.57 -4.66 16.16
C GLN A 156 9.55 -4.47 17.30
N LEU A 157 9.59 -5.33 18.32
CA LEU A 157 8.72 -5.19 19.49
C LEU A 157 9.01 -3.88 20.24
N ASP A 158 10.28 -3.54 20.42
CA ASP A 158 10.70 -2.29 21.05
C ASP A 158 10.26 -1.06 20.25
N ALA A 159 10.41 -1.10 18.92
CA ALA A 159 9.94 -0.04 18.04
C ALA A 159 8.42 0.17 18.15
N ARG A 160 7.63 -0.90 18.17
CA ARG A 160 6.17 -0.84 18.35
C ARG A 160 5.77 -0.30 19.71
N ARG A 161 6.45 -0.77 20.75
CA ARG A 161 6.23 -0.30 22.12
C ARG A 161 6.52 1.21 22.20
N ALA A 162 7.62 1.67 21.62
CA ALA A 162 7.96 3.09 21.56
C ALA A 162 6.90 3.90 20.80
N ALA A 163 6.41 3.41 19.66
CA ALA A 163 5.33 4.04 18.89
C ALA A 163 4.00 4.13 19.67
N ASP A 164 3.75 3.17 20.56
CA ASP A 164 2.63 3.18 21.51
C ASP A 164 2.91 3.99 22.80
N GLY A 165 4.06 4.65 22.93
CA GLY A 165 4.45 5.38 24.14
C GLY A 165 4.81 4.47 25.34
N LYS A 166 5.13 3.21 25.10
CA LYS A 166 5.53 2.21 26.10
C LYS A 166 7.05 2.07 26.15
N ALA A 167 7.58 1.77 27.35
CA ALA A 167 8.99 1.43 27.54
C ALA A 167 9.37 0.15 26.74
N PRO A 168 10.62 0.01 26.30
CA PRO A 168 11.11 -1.21 25.63
C PRO A 168 10.94 -2.45 26.51
N LEU A 169 11.10 -3.63 25.90
CA LEU A 169 11.11 -4.89 26.61
C LEU A 169 12.22 -4.88 27.67
N PRO A 170 11.93 -5.32 28.91
CA PRO A 170 12.97 -5.41 29.92
C PRO A 170 14.11 -6.32 29.46
N PRO A 171 15.39 -5.97 29.69
CA PRO A 171 16.55 -6.75 29.20
C PRO A 171 16.53 -8.22 29.63
N GLU A 172 16.07 -8.52 30.84
CA GLU A 172 15.90 -9.87 31.35
C GLU A 172 14.87 -10.68 30.55
N ARG A 173 13.78 -10.02 30.13
CA ARG A 173 12.73 -10.63 29.30
C ARG A 173 13.22 -10.79 27.87
N ALA A 174 13.83 -9.76 27.29
CA ALA A 174 14.42 -9.82 25.97
C ALA A 174 15.47 -10.93 25.89
N GLY A 175 16.30 -11.09 26.92
CA GLY A 175 17.32 -12.16 27.00
C GLY A 175 16.74 -13.57 27.18
N ALA A 176 15.67 -13.74 27.97
CA ALA A 176 15.12 -15.05 28.31
C ALA A 176 14.05 -15.57 27.35
N ALA A 177 13.30 -14.70 26.66
CA ALA A 177 12.16 -15.09 25.84
C ALA A 177 12.56 -16.05 24.70
N ALA A 178 11.74 -17.07 24.47
CA ALA A 178 11.91 -17.97 23.33
C ALA A 178 11.49 -17.26 22.02
N GLU A 179 12.10 -17.64 20.89
CA GLU A 179 11.75 -17.08 19.57
C GLU A 179 10.24 -17.18 19.28
N GLY A 180 9.62 -18.33 19.61
CA GLY A 180 8.19 -18.55 19.40
C GLY A 180 7.30 -17.62 20.25
N GLU A 181 7.73 -17.23 21.44
CA GLU A 181 6.99 -16.30 22.30
C GLU A 181 7.05 -14.89 21.71
N LEU A 182 8.23 -14.46 21.24
CA LEU A 182 8.42 -13.15 20.61
C LEU A 182 7.65 -13.06 19.27
N LEU A 183 7.63 -14.14 18.48
CA LEU A 183 6.83 -14.22 17.25
C LEU A 183 5.34 -14.10 17.54
N ALA A 184 4.85 -14.80 18.57
CA ALA A 184 3.45 -14.73 18.97
C ALA A 184 3.06 -13.36 19.54
N GLU A 185 3.97 -12.67 20.22
CA GLU A 185 3.74 -11.29 20.70
C GLU A 185 3.79 -10.26 19.56
N LEU A 186 4.65 -10.48 18.55
CA LEU A 186 4.73 -9.60 17.38
C LEU A 186 3.48 -9.73 16.50
N ASP A 187 2.99 -10.96 16.28
CA ASP A 187 1.72 -11.27 15.58
C ASP A 187 1.55 -10.60 14.21
N THR A 188 2.65 -10.45 13.47
CA THR A 188 2.67 -9.79 12.16
C THR A 188 3.81 -10.30 11.30
N PRO A 189 3.74 -10.12 9.97
CA PRO A 189 4.80 -10.54 9.06
C PRO A 189 6.12 -9.79 9.29
N LEU A 190 7.23 -10.51 9.21
CA LEU A 190 8.57 -9.92 9.15
C LEU A 190 8.93 -9.56 7.72
N THR A 191 9.55 -8.41 7.51
CA THR A 191 9.98 -7.96 6.19
C THR A 191 11.50 -7.72 6.16
N ARG A 192 12.07 -7.58 4.96
CA ARG A 192 13.49 -7.21 4.79
C ARG A 192 13.81 -5.86 5.47
N PRO A 193 12.95 -4.83 5.37
CA PRO A 193 13.09 -3.61 6.18
C PRO A 193 13.29 -3.82 7.68
N ASP A 194 12.65 -4.81 8.31
CA ASP A 194 12.86 -5.09 9.74
C ASP A 194 14.30 -5.54 10.04
N ILE A 195 14.84 -6.40 9.17
CA ILE A 195 16.24 -6.83 9.24
C ILE A 195 17.16 -5.63 8.95
N ALA A 196 16.82 -4.77 7.99
CA ALA A 196 17.58 -3.55 7.70
C ALA A 196 17.65 -2.62 8.91
N ARG A 197 16.54 -2.39 9.63
CA ARG A 197 16.54 -1.61 10.89
C ARG A 197 17.48 -2.21 11.91
N THR A 198 17.45 -3.53 12.07
CA THR A 198 18.30 -4.28 13.00
C THR A 198 19.79 -4.12 12.66
N LEU A 199 20.14 -4.19 11.38
CA LEU A 199 21.50 -4.00 10.88
C LEU A 199 22.00 -2.57 11.10
N VAL A 200 21.15 -1.57 10.83
CA VAL A 200 21.47 -0.15 11.08
C VAL A 200 21.61 0.12 12.57
N GLY A 201 20.67 -0.34 13.39
CA GLY A 201 20.69 -0.16 14.84
C GLY A 201 21.91 -0.79 15.53
N ARG A 202 22.44 -1.89 14.98
CA ARG A 202 23.68 -2.53 15.46
C ARG A 202 24.96 -1.99 14.81
N GLY A 203 24.86 -1.01 13.90
CA GLY A 203 26.01 -0.39 13.24
C GLY A 203 26.66 -1.25 12.15
N TYR A 204 25.99 -2.30 11.66
CA TYR A 204 26.46 -3.10 10.53
C TYR A 204 26.26 -2.41 9.17
N ALA A 205 25.33 -1.46 9.11
CA ALA A 205 25.11 -0.56 7.97
C ALA A 205 24.90 0.88 8.49
N ARG A 206 25.33 1.88 7.72
CA ARG A 206 25.15 3.30 8.06
C ARG A 206 23.69 3.74 7.92
N ASP A 207 23.00 3.20 6.92
CA ASP A 207 21.62 3.54 6.59
C ASP A 207 20.92 2.37 5.89
N PHE A 208 19.61 2.53 5.63
CA PHE A 208 18.81 1.53 4.92
C PHE A 208 19.37 1.21 3.54
N ARG A 209 19.88 2.21 2.81
CA ARG A 209 20.41 1.99 1.47
C ARG A 209 21.61 1.06 1.51
N GLU A 210 22.56 1.30 2.41
CA GLU A 210 23.71 0.40 2.60
C GLU A 210 23.27 -1.01 3.05
N ALA A 211 22.26 -1.12 3.93
CA ALA A 211 21.74 -2.42 4.34
C ALA A 211 21.20 -3.23 3.15
N PHE A 212 20.44 -2.60 2.25
CA PHE A 212 19.94 -3.26 1.04
C PHE A 212 21.05 -3.51 0.01
N ASP A 213 21.86 -2.51 -0.30
CA ASP A 213 22.90 -2.61 -1.33
C ASP A 213 23.93 -3.70 -0.98
N ARG A 214 24.30 -3.81 0.30
CA ARG A 214 25.31 -4.77 0.75
C ARG A 214 24.76 -6.15 1.09
N TYR A 215 23.60 -6.21 1.76
CA TYR A 215 23.16 -7.45 2.40
C TYR A 215 21.84 -7.99 1.86
N LEU A 216 20.81 -7.16 1.70
CA LEU A 216 19.42 -7.63 1.60
C LEU A 216 18.81 -7.57 0.19
N GLY A 217 19.41 -6.81 -0.72
CA GLY A 217 18.97 -6.68 -2.11
C GLY A 217 19.30 -7.92 -2.95
N ASP A 218 18.86 -7.95 -4.20
CA ASP A 218 18.99 -9.10 -5.11
C ASP A 218 20.44 -9.58 -5.32
N GLN A 219 21.43 -8.70 -5.10
CA GLN A 219 22.86 -8.98 -5.21
C GLN A 219 23.59 -8.94 -3.85
N GLY A 220 22.84 -8.81 -2.76
CA GLY A 220 23.38 -8.69 -1.42
C GLY A 220 23.93 -10.01 -0.89
N GLU A 221 24.87 -9.93 0.04
CA GLU A 221 25.56 -11.08 0.66
C GLU A 221 24.57 -12.08 1.31
N ALA A 222 23.40 -11.60 1.76
CA ALA A 222 22.36 -12.39 2.40
C ALA A 222 21.06 -12.46 1.59
N ALA A 223 21.13 -12.23 0.26
CA ALA A 223 19.98 -12.35 -0.62
C ALA A 223 19.33 -13.74 -0.48
N ALA A 224 18.02 -13.76 -0.29
CA ALA A 224 17.20 -14.97 -0.22
C ALA A 224 15.91 -14.73 -1.00
N ASP A 225 15.41 -15.75 -1.67
CA ASP A 225 14.20 -15.66 -2.48
C ASP A 225 12.96 -16.03 -1.66
N MET A 226 11.80 -15.50 -2.03
CA MET A 226 10.50 -15.94 -1.51
C MET A 226 9.57 -16.22 -2.68
N GLN A 227 8.81 -17.30 -2.58
CA GLN A 227 7.71 -17.56 -3.50
C GLN A 227 6.38 -17.30 -2.79
N GLY A 228 5.69 -16.25 -3.22
CA GLY A 228 4.30 -15.97 -2.92
C GLY A 228 3.33 -16.71 -3.85
N PRO A 229 2.02 -16.56 -3.59
CA PRO A 229 0.96 -17.13 -4.41
C PRO A 229 0.98 -16.58 -5.83
N PRO A 230 0.47 -17.34 -6.81
CA PRO A 230 0.21 -16.82 -8.14
C PRO A 230 -0.77 -15.64 -8.06
N VAL A 231 -0.50 -14.58 -8.81
CA VAL A 231 -1.39 -13.39 -8.93
C VAL A 231 -2.85 -13.73 -9.24
N ALA A 232 -3.13 -14.76 -10.05
CA ALA A 232 -4.49 -15.18 -10.38
C ALA A 232 -5.23 -15.71 -9.14
N GLU A 233 -4.50 -16.36 -8.22
CA GLU A 233 -5.03 -16.73 -6.91
C GLU A 233 -5.32 -15.47 -6.08
N VAL A 234 -4.36 -14.55 -6.02
CA VAL A 234 -4.50 -13.28 -5.28
C VAL A 234 -5.74 -12.52 -5.76
N PHE A 235 -5.90 -12.30 -7.06
CA PHE A 235 -7.06 -11.59 -7.62
C PHE A 235 -8.37 -12.26 -7.25
N ARG A 236 -8.47 -13.59 -7.39
CA ARG A 236 -9.65 -14.36 -7.00
C ARG A 236 -10.00 -14.17 -5.53
N VAL A 237 -9.00 -14.23 -4.64
CA VAL A 237 -9.18 -14.07 -3.19
C VAL A 237 -9.61 -12.64 -2.84
N VAL A 238 -8.93 -11.63 -3.41
CA VAL A 238 -9.27 -10.21 -3.22
C VAL A 238 -10.70 -9.91 -3.67
N HIS A 239 -11.10 -10.43 -4.84
CA HIS A 239 -12.45 -10.26 -5.36
C HIS A 239 -13.50 -10.99 -4.53
N ALA A 240 -13.19 -12.18 -4.02
CA ALA A 240 -14.08 -12.93 -3.13
C ALA A 240 -14.30 -12.21 -1.79
N ALA A 241 -13.26 -11.53 -1.29
CA ALA A 241 -13.33 -10.66 -0.12
C ALA A 241 -13.99 -9.29 -0.40
N GLY A 242 -14.57 -9.08 -1.60
CA GLY A 242 -15.29 -7.85 -1.95
C GLY A 242 -14.38 -6.65 -2.27
N GLY A 243 -13.08 -6.87 -2.43
CA GLY A 243 -12.12 -5.81 -2.76
C GLY A 243 -11.86 -5.67 -4.26
N ILE A 244 -10.99 -4.70 -4.58
CA ILE A 244 -10.35 -4.55 -5.89
C ILE A 244 -8.86 -4.86 -5.77
N ALA A 245 -8.29 -5.43 -6.82
CA ALA A 245 -6.86 -5.73 -6.94
C ALA A 245 -6.16 -4.64 -7.75
N VAL A 246 -5.15 -4.01 -7.17
CA VAL A 246 -4.39 -2.91 -7.79
C VAL A 246 -2.90 -3.23 -7.75
N LEU A 247 -2.20 -3.07 -8.87
CA LEU A 247 -0.75 -3.27 -8.91
C LEU A 247 -0.06 -2.12 -8.17
N ALA A 248 0.65 -2.45 -7.09
CA ALA A 248 1.37 -1.48 -6.28
C ALA A 248 2.63 -0.99 -7.00
N HIS A 249 2.99 0.28 -6.75
CA HIS A 249 4.25 0.94 -7.12
C HIS A 249 4.96 0.39 -8.37
N PRO A 250 4.31 0.34 -9.55
CA PRO A 250 4.86 -0.30 -10.75
C PRO A 250 6.26 0.24 -11.13
N HIS A 251 6.56 1.50 -10.78
CA HIS A 251 7.85 2.14 -10.95
C HIS A 251 9.03 1.45 -10.24
N THR A 252 8.81 0.80 -9.10
CA THR A 252 9.86 0.04 -8.40
C THR A 252 10.10 -1.29 -9.11
N ILE A 253 9.02 -1.94 -9.57
CA ILE A 253 9.04 -3.22 -10.29
C ILE A 253 9.89 -3.09 -11.56
N TYR A 254 9.70 -2.04 -12.37
CA TYR A 254 10.36 -1.95 -13.67
C TYR A 254 11.70 -1.21 -13.72
N LYS A 255 12.01 -0.32 -12.77
CA LYS A 255 13.26 0.48 -12.81
C LYS A 255 14.46 -0.17 -12.12
N PHE A 256 14.23 -1.07 -11.17
CA PHE A 256 15.29 -1.51 -10.25
C PHE A 256 15.54 -3.02 -10.23
N LYS A 257 14.74 -3.83 -10.93
CA LYS A 257 15.07 -5.25 -11.08
C LYS A 257 16.15 -5.45 -12.14
N ALA A 258 17.27 -6.05 -11.72
CA ALA A 258 18.34 -6.48 -12.61
C ALA A 258 17.98 -7.72 -13.46
N ARG A 259 16.88 -8.41 -13.12
CA ARG A 259 16.43 -9.66 -13.75
C ARG A 259 15.10 -9.44 -14.50
N PRO A 260 14.86 -10.13 -15.64
CA PRO A 260 13.55 -10.11 -16.30
C PRO A 260 12.44 -10.49 -15.34
N TRP A 261 11.31 -9.77 -15.38
CA TRP A 261 10.17 -10.12 -14.52
C TRP A 261 9.59 -11.43 -15.02
N THR A 262 9.27 -12.33 -14.11
CA THR A 262 8.64 -13.59 -14.46
C THR A 262 7.23 -13.60 -13.92
N TYR A 263 6.27 -13.86 -14.80
CA TYR A 263 4.86 -13.99 -14.45
C TYR A 263 4.35 -15.30 -15.04
N SER A 264 3.79 -16.18 -14.21
CA SER A 264 3.36 -17.53 -14.61
C SER A 264 4.46 -18.31 -15.37
N GLY A 265 5.72 -18.13 -14.97
CA GLY A 265 6.88 -18.75 -15.62
C GLY A 265 7.32 -18.12 -16.95
N LYS A 266 6.64 -17.08 -17.44
CA LYS A 266 6.98 -16.34 -18.65
C LYS A 266 7.83 -15.11 -18.31
N PRO A 267 8.99 -14.91 -18.93
CA PRO A 267 9.78 -13.70 -18.74
C PRO A 267 9.19 -12.52 -19.54
N TYR A 268 9.27 -11.32 -18.97
CA TYR A 268 8.85 -10.07 -19.57
C TYR A 268 10.01 -9.08 -19.60
N THR A 269 10.17 -8.42 -20.74
CA THR A 269 11.08 -7.29 -20.95
C THR A 269 10.34 -6.00 -21.30
N ASP A 270 9.03 -6.10 -21.53
CA ASP A 270 8.10 -4.99 -21.77
C ASP A 270 7.00 -4.98 -20.69
N PHE A 271 6.92 -3.87 -19.96
CA PHE A 271 5.94 -3.68 -18.89
C PHE A 271 4.51 -3.57 -19.40
N ALA A 272 4.30 -3.00 -20.59
CA ALA A 272 2.96 -2.92 -21.16
C ALA A 272 2.40 -4.32 -21.45
N ALA A 273 3.25 -5.25 -21.92
CA ALA A 273 2.86 -6.64 -22.14
C ALA A 273 2.55 -7.38 -20.83
N LEU A 274 3.32 -7.15 -19.77
CA LEU A 274 3.02 -7.70 -18.44
C LEU A 274 1.68 -7.16 -17.92
N LEU A 275 1.45 -5.86 -18.04
CA LEU A 275 0.20 -5.23 -17.61
C LEU A 275 -1.03 -5.79 -18.34
N GLU A 276 -0.97 -5.98 -19.66
CA GLU A 276 -2.07 -6.60 -20.41
C GLU A 276 -2.38 -8.00 -19.89
N ASP A 277 -1.36 -8.84 -19.66
CA ASP A 277 -1.56 -10.20 -19.11
C ASP A 277 -2.13 -10.16 -17.68
N LEU A 278 -1.71 -9.20 -16.85
CA LEU A 278 -2.29 -8.98 -15.51
C LEU A 278 -3.75 -8.52 -15.59
N PHE A 279 -4.10 -7.63 -16.53
CA PHE A 279 -5.48 -7.19 -16.72
C PHE A 279 -6.38 -8.34 -17.17
N GLU A 280 -5.92 -9.17 -18.12
CA GLU A 280 -6.62 -10.39 -18.53
C GLU A 280 -6.83 -11.37 -17.37
N ALA A 281 -5.85 -11.48 -16.47
CA ALA A 281 -5.96 -12.32 -15.28
C ALA A 281 -6.92 -11.78 -14.20
N GLY A 282 -7.28 -10.49 -14.25
CA GLY A 282 -8.29 -9.90 -13.36
C GLY A 282 -7.88 -8.63 -12.62
N LEU A 283 -6.73 -8.03 -12.92
CA LEU A 283 -6.26 -6.82 -12.24
C LEU A 283 -7.19 -5.61 -12.47
N ASP A 284 -7.77 -5.03 -11.42
CA ASP A 284 -8.73 -3.92 -11.55
C ASP A 284 -8.05 -2.57 -11.80
N GLY A 285 -6.83 -2.37 -11.29
CA GLY A 285 -6.16 -1.08 -11.35
C GLY A 285 -4.64 -1.11 -11.23
N VAL A 286 -4.05 0.08 -11.35
CA VAL A 286 -2.60 0.29 -11.22
C VAL A 286 -2.33 1.55 -10.41
N GLU A 287 -1.40 1.50 -9.46
CA GLU A 287 -0.94 2.69 -8.74
C GLU A 287 -0.13 3.59 -9.66
N GLN A 288 -0.46 4.88 -9.71
CA GLN A 288 0.12 5.81 -10.67
C GLN A 288 0.41 7.21 -10.13
N TYR A 289 -0.31 7.64 -9.10
CA TYR A 289 -0.12 8.99 -8.56
C TYR A 289 0.80 8.95 -7.35
N LYS A 290 1.99 9.53 -7.50
CA LYS A 290 2.99 9.74 -6.44
C LYS A 290 3.42 11.20 -6.45
N ASN A 291 3.39 11.88 -5.30
CA ASN A 291 3.88 13.26 -5.12
C ASN A 291 3.42 14.24 -6.22
N GLN A 292 2.11 14.23 -6.55
CA GLN A 292 1.47 15.09 -7.57
C GLN A 292 1.85 14.83 -9.04
N HIS A 293 2.60 13.75 -9.33
CA HIS A 293 2.80 13.32 -10.71
C HIS A 293 1.65 12.43 -11.18
N GLY A 294 1.15 12.69 -12.39
CA GLY A 294 0.12 11.89 -13.05
C GLY A 294 0.66 10.54 -13.55
N PRO A 295 -0.22 9.69 -14.12
CA PRO A 295 0.17 8.37 -14.58
C PRO A 295 1.25 8.45 -15.65
N GLU A 296 2.18 7.51 -15.56
CA GLU A 296 3.17 7.28 -16.59
C GLU A 296 2.49 6.95 -17.91
N ARG A 297 2.96 7.57 -18.98
CA ARG A 297 2.35 7.48 -20.30
C ARG A 297 2.19 6.04 -20.80
N SER A 298 3.23 5.21 -20.64
CA SER A 298 3.24 3.81 -21.06
C SER A 298 2.13 2.99 -20.38
N ILE A 299 1.97 3.17 -19.07
CA ILE A 299 0.96 2.49 -18.24
C ILE A 299 -0.43 3.00 -18.58
N ALA A 300 -0.60 4.32 -18.72
CA ALA A 300 -1.85 4.92 -19.14
C ALA A 300 -2.29 4.42 -20.53
N GLU A 301 -1.36 4.31 -21.48
CA GLU A 301 -1.64 3.79 -22.82
C GLU A 301 -2.04 2.32 -22.81
N ALA A 302 -1.37 1.46 -22.03
CA ALA A 302 -1.75 0.05 -21.87
C ALA A 302 -3.14 -0.09 -21.24
N ALA A 303 -3.41 0.60 -20.12
CA ALA A 303 -4.71 0.59 -19.44
C ALA A 303 -5.85 1.09 -20.34
N ASN A 304 -5.61 2.15 -21.12
CA ASN A 304 -6.60 2.70 -22.06
C ASN A 304 -6.87 1.74 -23.22
N ARG A 305 -5.84 1.08 -23.75
CA ARG A 305 -5.97 0.08 -24.80
C ARG A 305 -6.80 -1.11 -24.34
N TYR A 306 -6.48 -1.67 -23.17
CA TYR A 306 -7.25 -2.72 -22.52
C TYR A 306 -8.71 -2.30 -22.32
N SER A 307 -8.93 -1.10 -21.76
CA SER A 307 -10.28 -0.59 -21.47
C SER A 307 -11.13 -0.41 -22.74
N ARG A 308 -10.55 0.06 -23.84
CA ARG A 308 -11.25 0.21 -25.13
C ARG A 308 -11.59 -1.13 -25.76
N ARG A 309 -10.69 -2.11 -25.63
CA ARG A 309 -10.86 -3.45 -26.22
C ARG A 309 -11.91 -4.28 -25.48
N THR A 310 -11.96 -4.18 -24.15
CA THR A 310 -12.80 -5.05 -23.30
C THR A 310 -14.06 -4.38 -22.77
N GLY A 311 -14.10 -3.04 -22.79
CA GLY A 311 -15.13 -2.26 -22.09
C GLY A 311 -14.95 -2.21 -20.57
N ARG A 312 -13.95 -2.90 -19.99
CA ARG A 312 -13.66 -2.86 -18.57
C ARG A 312 -12.80 -1.64 -18.24
N ARG A 313 -13.30 -0.76 -17.38
CA ARG A 313 -12.53 0.40 -16.90
C ARG A 313 -11.44 -0.04 -15.93
N VAL A 314 -10.18 0.27 -16.26
CA VAL A 314 -9.04 0.18 -15.33
C VAL A 314 -9.03 1.41 -14.42
N VAL A 315 -8.77 1.23 -13.13
CA VAL A 315 -8.65 2.34 -12.16
C VAL A 315 -7.20 2.70 -11.86
N PHE A 316 -6.96 3.98 -11.58
CA PHE A 316 -5.67 4.46 -11.10
C PHE A 316 -5.79 4.91 -9.64
N THR A 317 -4.85 4.48 -8.81
CA THR A 317 -4.82 4.84 -7.39
C THR A 317 -3.65 5.79 -7.09
N PRO A 318 -3.83 6.72 -6.13
CA PRO A 318 -2.72 7.39 -5.48
C PRO A 318 -2.21 6.60 -4.27
N GLY A 319 -0.91 6.64 -4.09
CA GLY A 319 -0.24 6.00 -2.96
C GLY A 319 1.13 6.62 -2.73
N SER A 320 1.44 6.93 -1.48
CA SER A 320 2.76 7.47 -1.13
C SER A 320 3.79 6.38 -0.86
N ASP A 321 3.31 5.17 -0.52
CA ASP A 321 4.14 4.08 -0.03
C ASP A 321 4.85 4.46 1.29
N TYR A 322 4.07 5.05 2.20
CA TYR A 322 4.59 5.66 3.43
C TYR A 322 4.95 4.60 4.48
N HIS A 323 6.17 4.65 5.02
CA HIS A 323 6.69 3.72 6.04
C HIS A 323 7.05 4.43 7.36
N GLY A 324 6.49 5.62 7.58
CA GLY A 324 6.67 6.38 8.82
C GLY A 324 7.70 7.51 8.75
N SER A 325 7.76 8.28 9.82
CA SER A 325 8.51 9.55 9.95
C SER A 325 10.01 9.39 10.22
N SER A 326 10.50 8.16 10.43
CA SER A 326 11.90 7.84 10.71
C SER A 326 12.78 7.91 9.45
N GLY A 327 12.99 9.13 8.94
CA GLY A 327 13.80 9.46 7.78
C GLY A 327 13.11 10.51 6.90
N ALA A 328 13.58 11.77 6.94
CA ALA A 328 13.13 12.92 6.13
C ALA A 328 11.61 13.01 5.79
N GLY A 329 10.74 12.45 6.62
CA GLY A 329 9.31 12.26 6.32
C GLY A 329 8.52 13.50 6.70
N GLN A 330 8.30 14.37 5.73
CA GLN A 330 7.40 15.51 5.88
C GLN A 330 5.94 15.02 5.76
N PRO A 331 5.00 15.51 6.61
CA PRO A 331 3.57 15.19 6.52
C PRO A 331 2.99 15.41 5.12
N ASP A 332 3.60 16.29 4.33
CA ASP A 332 3.24 16.61 2.95
C ASP A 332 3.33 15.41 1.98
N LEU A 333 4.08 14.35 2.32
CA LEU A 333 4.16 13.14 1.50
C LEU A 333 2.86 12.33 1.49
N LEU A 334 2.01 12.50 2.51
CA LEU A 334 0.75 11.76 2.61
C LEU A 334 -0.34 12.33 1.70
N ALA A 335 -0.28 13.61 1.34
CA ALA A 335 -1.31 14.29 0.58
C ALA A 335 -1.09 14.17 -0.94
N ILE A 336 -1.86 13.31 -1.60
CA ILE A 336 -1.81 13.14 -3.06
C ILE A 336 -3.12 13.63 -3.66
N SER A 337 -3.03 14.70 -4.45
CA SER A 337 -4.16 15.25 -5.20
C SER A 337 -4.34 14.51 -6.52
N VAL A 338 -5.57 14.08 -6.79
CA VAL A 338 -5.95 13.47 -8.08
C VAL A 338 -7.13 14.22 -8.70
N PRO A 339 -7.27 14.19 -10.04
CA PRO A 339 -8.43 14.75 -10.72
C PRO A 339 -9.73 14.14 -10.18
N LYS A 340 -10.79 14.95 -10.09
CA LYS A 340 -12.10 14.48 -9.64
C LYS A 340 -12.61 13.24 -10.40
N SER A 341 -12.37 13.17 -11.71
CA SER A 341 -12.74 12.01 -12.54
C SER A 341 -12.06 10.71 -12.11
N THR A 342 -10.80 10.79 -11.68
CA THR A 342 -10.07 9.64 -11.11
C THR A 342 -10.66 9.26 -9.76
N ALA A 343 -10.92 10.23 -8.88
CA ALA A 343 -11.53 9.97 -7.57
C ALA A 343 -12.92 9.34 -7.67
N ASP A 344 -13.75 9.80 -8.62
CA ASP A 344 -15.08 9.26 -8.87
C ASP A 344 -14.99 7.83 -9.45
N ALA A 345 -14.09 7.58 -10.41
CA ALA A 345 -13.88 6.23 -10.95
C ALA A 345 -13.40 5.22 -9.90
N LEU A 346 -12.52 5.66 -9.00
CA LEU A 346 -12.07 4.89 -7.85
C LEU A 346 -13.22 4.60 -6.88
N ARG A 347 -14.03 5.61 -6.53
CA ARG A 347 -15.20 5.44 -5.66
C ARG A 347 -16.16 4.40 -6.26
N ASP A 348 -16.48 4.51 -7.54
CA ASP A 348 -17.34 3.54 -8.23
C ASP A 348 -16.76 2.13 -8.17
N ALA A 349 -15.43 1.95 -8.30
CA ALA A 349 -14.80 0.64 -8.24
C ALA A 349 -14.85 0.04 -6.82
N LEU A 350 -14.61 0.84 -5.79
CA LEU A 350 -14.71 0.41 -4.40
C LEU A 350 -16.16 0.07 -4.02
N ASP A 351 -17.14 0.84 -4.50
CA ASP A 351 -18.55 0.66 -4.17
C ASP A 351 -19.20 -0.49 -4.98
N ARG A 352 -18.83 -0.71 -6.25
CA ARG A 352 -19.38 -1.80 -7.09
C ARG A 352 -19.15 -3.20 -6.52
N ARG A 353 -18.05 -3.42 -5.78
CA ARG A 353 -17.75 -4.71 -5.15
C ARG A 353 -18.45 -4.89 -3.79
N ARG A 354 -19.04 -3.82 -3.22
CA ARG A 354 -19.82 -3.85 -1.97
C ARG A 354 -21.24 -4.33 -2.12
N GLU A 355 -21.82 -4.32 -3.33
CA GLU A 355 -23.17 -4.84 -3.50
C GLU A 355 -23.19 -6.33 -3.11
N PRO A 356 -23.89 -6.72 -2.03
CA PRO A 356 -24.26 -8.12 -1.90
C PRO A 356 -25.08 -8.43 -3.15
N VAL A 357 -24.93 -9.63 -3.72
CA VAL A 357 -25.92 -10.12 -4.69
C VAL A 357 -27.27 -10.21 -3.96
N ALA A 358 -28.00 -9.10 -3.95
CA ALA A 358 -29.27 -8.98 -3.28
C ALA A 358 -30.30 -9.71 -4.14
N GLY A 359 -30.93 -10.74 -3.58
CA GLY A 359 -32.12 -11.35 -4.16
C GLY A 359 -31.85 -12.31 -5.30
N GLY A 360 -31.01 -13.31 -5.08
CA GLY A 360 -31.04 -14.54 -5.86
C GLY A 360 -30.65 -15.67 -4.95
N SER A 361 -31.49 -16.69 -4.81
CA SER A 361 -31.06 -18.00 -4.36
C SER A 361 -30.04 -18.51 -5.38
N VAL A 362 -28.79 -18.06 -5.26
CA VAL A 362 -27.67 -18.71 -5.91
C VAL A 362 -27.56 -20.01 -5.16
N ARG A 363 -28.21 -21.06 -5.70
CA ARG A 363 -27.66 -22.40 -5.57
C ARG A 363 -26.19 -22.20 -5.84
N ARG A 364 -25.35 -22.36 -4.80
CA ARG A 364 -23.91 -22.50 -4.98
C ARG A 364 -23.79 -23.53 -6.09
N ARG A 365 -23.51 -23.09 -7.32
CA ARG A 365 -22.98 -23.99 -8.31
C ARG A 365 -21.57 -24.18 -7.78
N ALA A 366 -21.44 -25.14 -6.85
CA ALA A 366 -20.23 -25.90 -6.78
C ALA A 366 -19.90 -26.18 -8.24
N LEU A 367 -18.77 -25.65 -8.72
CA LEU A 367 -18.17 -26.19 -9.92
C LEU A 367 -18.21 -27.69 -9.68
N GLY A 368 -19.03 -28.39 -10.49
CA GLY A 368 -19.18 -29.82 -10.29
C GLY A 368 -17.79 -30.42 -10.32
N ALA A 369 -17.55 -31.47 -9.54
CA ALA A 369 -16.29 -32.20 -9.55
C ALA A 369 -15.65 -32.36 -10.96
N PRO A 370 -16.40 -32.50 -12.09
CA PRO A 370 -15.81 -32.55 -13.43
C PRO A 370 -15.15 -31.25 -13.93
N GLU A 371 -15.59 -30.06 -13.50
CA GLU A 371 -15.11 -28.76 -14.00
C GLU A 371 -13.87 -28.28 -13.23
N VAL A 372 -13.83 -28.53 -11.92
CA VAL A 372 -12.61 -28.39 -11.09
C VAL A 372 -11.54 -29.38 -11.56
N GLN A 373 -11.92 -30.64 -11.85
CA GLN A 373 -10.99 -31.64 -12.40
C GLN A 373 -10.44 -31.27 -13.78
N ARG A 374 -11.16 -30.51 -14.61
CA ARG A 374 -10.67 -30.05 -15.92
C ARG A 374 -9.62 -28.94 -15.78
N VAL A 375 -9.79 -28.02 -14.84
CA VAL A 375 -8.80 -26.98 -14.53
C VAL A 375 -7.56 -27.59 -13.87
N ASP A 376 -7.75 -28.51 -12.92
CA ASP A 376 -6.64 -29.25 -12.28
C ASP A 376 -5.88 -30.14 -13.27
N ALA A 377 -6.57 -30.78 -14.23
CA ALA A 377 -5.94 -31.60 -15.26
C ALA A 377 -5.16 -30.79 -16.30
N ALA A 378 -5.61 -29.55 -16.60
CA ALA A 378 -4.88 -28.64 -17.46
C ALA A 378 -3.58 -28.14 -16.80
N ILE A 379 -3.62 -27.91 -15.48
CA ILE A 379 -2.44 -27.52 -14.68
C ILE A 379 -1.46 -28.69 -14.54
N ARG A 380 -1.92 -29.92 -14.22
CA ARG A 380 -1.02 -31.09 -14.07
C ARG A 380 -0.27 -31.45 -15.36
N ARG A 381 -0.87 -31.28 -16.54
CA ARG A 381 -0.20 -31.54 -17.83
C ARG A 381 0.95 -30.58 -18.15
N HIS A 382 1.08 -29.46 -17.43
CA HIS A 382 2.17 -28.49 -17.63
C HIS A 382 3.35 -28.67 -16.67
N PHE A 383 3.22 -29.51 -15.64
CA PHE A 383 4.20 -29.63 -14.56
C PHE A 383 4.76 -31.04 -14.33
N GLU A 384 4.46 -32.02 -15.19
CA GLU A 384 5.21 -33.29 -15.18
C GLU A 384 6.49 -33.17 -16.02
N PRO A 385 7.67 -33.55 -15.48
CA PRO A 385 8.91 -33.54 -16.25
C PRO A 385 8.85 -34.64 -17.33
N ARG A 386 9.31 -34.30 -18.54
CA ARG A 386 9.42 -35.25 -19.66
C ARG A 386 10.44 -36.34 -19.39
#